data_AF-A0A0U2YVM3-F1
#
_entry.id   AF-A0A0U2YVM3-F1
#
_cell.length_a   1.000
_cell.length_b   1.000
_cell.length_c   1.000
_cell.angle_alpha   90.00
_cell.angle_beta   90.00
_cell.angle_gamma   90.00
#
_symmetry.space_group_name_H-M   'P 1'
#
loop_
_entity.id
_entity.type
_entity.pdbx_description
1 polymer ?
#
loop_
_entity_poly.entity_id
_entity_poly.type
_entity_poly.pdbx_seq_one_letter_code
_entity_poly.pdbx_strand_id
1 'polypeptide(L)'
;MLLQAKRDTKAARKLMRKLLKRQGMVPDEWVTDKNPSYGAALRSLKLTRAVHTRRKRANNRAESSHVPVRRRERNLQGFKSPRSAQRFLSLHAATYNLFTVPCHLVSARTHRLFRAEAFEAWRTAAGVAA
;
A
#
# COMPACT_ATOMS: atom_id res chain seq x y z
N MET A 1 1.68 -3.91 2.63
CA MET A 1 0.58 -4.85 2.95
C MET A 1 1.17 -6.06 3.69
N LEU A 2 0.66 -6.39 4.88
CA LEU A 2 1.05 -7.60 5.62
C LEU A 2 -0.08 -8.60 5.40
N LEU A 3 0.16 -9.70 4.68
CA LEU A 3 -0.85 -10.75 4.57
C LEU A 3 -0.92 -11.42 5.94
N GLN A 4 -2.07 -11.34 6.61
CA GLN A 4 -2.28 -11.96 7.92
C GLN A 4 -3.38 -13.01 7.79
N ALA A 5 -3.20 -14.15 8.45
CA ALA A 5 -4.16 -15.25 8.41
C ALA A 5 -5.53 -14.85 8.99
N LYS A 6 -5.54 -13.95 9.99
CA LYS A 6 -6.74 -13.44 10.64
C LYS A 6 -6.78 -11.91 10.58
N ARG A 7 -7.99 -11.35 10.44
CA ARG A 7 -8.27 -9.91 10.50
C ARG A 7 -8.68 -9.50 11.91
N ASP A 8 -7.74 -9.63 12.85
CA ASP A 8 -7.96 -9.31 14.26
C ASP A 8 -7.37 -7.93 14.67
N THR A 9 -7.67 -7.50 15.89
CA THR A 9 -7.17 -6.24 16.46
C THR A 9 -5.63 -6.21 16.52
N LYS A 10 -4.97 -7.35 16.74
CA LYS A 10 -3.50 -7.44 16.82
C LYS A 10 -2.85 -7.16 15.46
N ALA A 11 -3.39 -7.75 14.40
CA ALA A 11 -3.01 -7.53 13.01
C ALA A 11 -3.25 -6.07 12.60
N ALA A 12 -4.43 -5.51 12.91
CA ALA A 12 -4.76 -4.12 12.66
C ALA A 12 -3.75 -3.19 13.36
N ARG A 13 -3.49 -3.41 14.66
CA ARG A 13 -2.51 -2.62 15.43
C ARG A 13 -1.10 -2.68 14.84
N LYS A 14 -0.66 -3.86 14.39
CA LYS A 14 0.65 -4.04 13.71
C LYS A 14 0.70 -3.28 12.39
N LEU A 15 -0.37 -3.33 11.60
CA LEU A 15 -0.48 -2.61 10.34
C LEU A 15 -0.37 -1.11 10.56
N MET A 16 -1.15 -0.56 11.49
CA MET A 16 -1.18 0.89 11.75
C MET A 16 0.18 1.43 12.20
N ARG A 17 0.86 0.74 13.13
CA ARG A 17 2.23 1.11 13.51
C ARG A 17 3.20 1.11 12.33
N LYS A 18 3.11 0.10 11.47
CA LYS A 18 3.98 0.01 10.29
C LYS A 18 3.69 1.14 9.29
N LEU A 19 2.43 1.54 9.13
CA LEU A 19 2.03 2.64 8.27
C LEU A 19 2.57 3.97 8.82
N LEU A 20 2.37 4.27 10.10
CA LEU A 20 2.88 5.48 10.73
C LEU A 20 4.40 5.58 10.64
N LYS A 21 5.12 4.49 10.91
CA LYS A 21 6.59 4.45 10.79
C LYS A 21 7.07 4.68 9.36
N ARG A 22 6.32 4.20 8.35
CA ARG A 22 6.71 4.33 6.94
C ARG A 22 6.39 5.70 6.36
N GLN A 23 5.25 6.29 6.72
CA GLN A 23 4.83 7.58 6.19
C GLN A 23 5.44 8.74 6.97
N GLY A 24 5.85 8.54 8.23
CA GLY A 24 6.45 9.60 9.05
C GLY A 24 5.48 10.72 9.44
N MET A 25 4.21 10.62 9.05
CA MET A 25 3.18 11.63 9.26
C MET A 25 1.99 11.03 10.02
N VAL A 26 1.40 11.85 10.88
CA VAL A 26 0.14 11.54 11.56
C VAL A 26 -1.01 11.99 10.65
N PRO A 27 -1.96 11.11 10.30
CA PRO A 27 -3.09 11.49 9.46
C PRO A 27 -4.10 12.33 10.23
N ASP A 28 -4.77 13.26 9.54
CA ASP A 28 -5.89 14.04 10.10
C ASP A 28 -7.19 13.21 10.20
N GLU A 29 -7.32 12.19 9.34
CA GLU A 29 -8.46 11.29 9.29
C GLU A 29 -8.01 9.84 9.04
N TRP A 30 -8.59 8.90 9.78
CA TRP A 30 -8.47 7.47 9.53
C TRP A 30 -9.66 6.99 8.71
N VAL A 31 -9.41 6.52 7.49
CA VAL A 31 -10.45 5.94 6.63
C VAL A 31 -10.19 4.43 6.49
N THR A 32 -11.09 3.62 7.03
CA THR A 32 -11.00 2.14 6.95
C THR A 32 -12.33 1.51 6.55
N ASP A 33 -12.32 0.19 6.33
CA ASP A 33 -13.56 -0.58 6.24
C ASP A 33 -14.33 -0.58 7.58
N LYS A 34 -15.51 -1.21 7.58
CA LYS A 34 -16.38 -1.30 8.77
C LYS A 34 -15.95 -2.36 9.79
N ASN A 35 -14.74 -2.94 9.68
CA ASN A 35 -14.28 -3.96 10.61
C ASN A 35 -13.99 -3.35 12.01
N PRO A 36 -14.60 -3.86 13.10
CA PRO A 36 -14.39 -3.35 14.46
C PRO A 36 -12.93 -3.39 14.93
N SER A 37 -12.11 -4.31 14.40
CA SER A 37 -10.70 -4.48 14.74
C SER A 37 -9.88 -3.19 14.55
N TYR A 38 -10.20 -2.37 13.55
CA TYR A 38 -9.50 -1.09 13.33
C TYR A 38 -9.82 -0.06 14.41
N GLY A 39 -11.09 0.08 14.80
CA GLY A 39 -11.49 0.99 15.88
C GLY A 39 -10.88 0.58 17.22
N ALA A 40 -10.84 -0.73 17.50
CA ALA A 40 -10.15 -1.26 18.69
C ALA A 40 -8.63 -0.98 18.64
N ALA A 41 -8.00 -1.14 17.48
CA ALA A 41 -6.58 -0.86 17.30
C ALA A 41 -6.26 0.63 17.51
N LEU A 42 -7.08 1.55 16.97
CA LEU A 42 -6.93 3.00 17.16
C LEU A 42 -6.98 3.39 18.63
N ARG A 43 -7.98 2.90 19.37
CA ARG A 43 -8.08 3.12 20.83
C ARG A 43 -6.86 2.58 21.57
N SER A 44 -6.42 1.37 21.23
CA SER A 44 -5.23 0.75 21.85
C SER A 44 -3.92 1.50 21.58
N LEU A 45 -3.86 2.26 20.49
CA LEU A 45 -2.70 3.08 20.11
C LEU A 45 -2.84 4.54 20.56
N LYS A 46 -3.92 4.90 21.25
CA LYS A 46 -4.26 6.29 21.64
C LYS A 46 -4.30 7.25 20.42
N LEU A 47 -4.67 6.74 19.26
CA LEU A 47 -4.79 7.49 18.00
C LEU A 47 -6.21 8.02 17.80
N THR A 48 -6.78 8.64 18.83
CA THR A 48 -8.18 9.09 18.87
C THR A 48 -8.38 10.56 18.49
N ARG A 49 -7.29 11.31 18.29
CA ARG A 49 -7.34 12.71 17.86
C ARG A 49 -7.91 12.87 16.44
N ALA A 50 -7.52 11.98 15.54
CA ALA A 50 -7.97 11.97 14.16
C ALA A 50 -9.33 11.26 14.03
N VAL A 51 -10.22 11.80 13.21
CA VAL A 51 -11.57 11.24 13.01
C VAL A 51 -11.46 9.85 12.37
N HIS A 52 -12.23 8.87 12.88
CA HIS A 52 -12.32 7.53 12.27
C HIS A 52 -13.56 7.40 11.38
N THR A 53 -13.38 7.56 10.08
CA THR A 53 -14.45 7.53 9.07
C THR A 53 -14.63 6.13 8.49
N ARG A 54 -15.90 5.70 8.48
CA ARG A 54 -16.38 4.41 7.93
C ARG A 54 -17.55 4.61 6.97
N ARG A 55 -17.64 5.80 6.36
CA ARG A 55 -18.69 6.17 5.41
C ARG A 55 -18.65 5.26 4.19
N LYS A 56 -19.82 5.05 3.56
CA LYS A 56 -19.93 4.26 2.33
C LYS A 56 -18.98 4.85 1.27
N ARG A 57 -18.20 3.98 0.61
CA ARG A 57 -17.22 4.33 -0.44
C ARG A 57 -16.02 5.19 0.00
N ALA A 58 -15.89 5.58 1.27
CA ALA A 58 -14.75 6.40 1.71
C ALA A 58 -13.41 5.67 1.55
N ASN A 59 -13.39 4.35 1.75
CA ASN A 59 -12.20 3.51 1.55
C ASN A 59 -11.95 3.10 0.09
N ASN A 60 -12.72 3.61 -0.89
CA ASN A 60 -12.61 3.20 -2.30
C ASN A 60 -11.18 3.38 -2.84
N ARG A 61 -10.50 4.47 -2.49
CA ARG A 61 -9.12 4.71 -2.95
C ARG A 61 -8.17 3.60 -2.49
N ALA A 62 -8.29 3.18 -1.23
CA ALA A 62 -7.51 2.06 -0.70
C ALA A 62 -7.89 0.75 -1.41
N GLU A 63 -9.19 0.49 -1.62
CA GLU A 63 -9.63 -0.71 -2.33
C GLU A 63 -9.21 -0.77 -3.80
N SER A 64 -9.22 0.37 -4.50
CA SER A 64 -8.76 0.50 -5.88
C SER A 64 -7.25 0.24 -5.99
N SER A 65 -6.45 0.65 -4.99
CA SER A 65 -5.01 0.36 -4.97
C SER A 65 -4.68 -1.13 -4.90
N HIS A 66 -5.63 -1.98 -4.47
CA HIS A 66 -5.45 -3.43 -4.48
C HIS A 66 -5.69 -4.06 -5.86
N VAL A 67 -6.33 -3.36 -6.81
CA VAL A 67 -6.70 -3.94 -8.12
C VAL A 67 -5.48 -4.44 -8.90
N PRO A 68 -4.36 -3.71 -9.03
CA PRO A 68 -3.17 -4.19 -9.73
C PRO A 68 -2.58 -5.46 -9.11
N VAL A 69 -2.53 -5.51 -7.77
CA VAL A 69 -2.09 -6.68 -7.00
C VAL A 69 -2.99 -7.88 -7.27
N ARG A 70 -4.32 -7.70 -7.17
CA ARG A 70 -5.31 -8.76 -7.40
C ARG A 70 -5.26 -9.29 -8.84
N ARG A 71 -5.03 -8.42 -9.83
CA ARG A 71 -4.85 -8.84 -11.24
C ARG A 71 -3.63 -9.74 -11.40
N ARG A 72 -2.49 -9.37 -10.81
CA ARG A 72 -1.26 -10.18 -10.85
C ARG A 72 -1.44 -11.50 -10.11
N GLU A 73 -2.04 -11.49 -8.93
CA GLU A 73 -2.37 -12.70 -8.18
C GLU A 73 -3.20 -13.69 -9.02
N ARG A 74 -4.26 -13.21 -9.69
CA ARG A 74 -5.10 -14.05 -10.55
C ARG A 74 -4.33 -14.65 -11.72
N ASN A 75 -3.50 -13.84 -12.39
CA ASN A 75 -2.66 -14.32 -13.50
C ASN A 75 -1.64 -15.37 -13.04
N LEU A 76 -1.17 -15.28 -11.80
CA LEU A 76 -0.29 -16.27 -11.17
C LEU A 76 -1.04 -17.49 -10.61
N GLN A 77 -2.37 -17.56 -10.77
CA GLN A 77 -3.25 -18.59 -10.21
C GLN A 77 -3.14 -18.71 -8.68
N GLY A 78 -3.00 -17.55 -8.01
CA GLY A 78 -2.85 -17.45 -6.57
C GLY A 78 -1.43 -17.74 -6.07
N PHE A 79 -1.18 -17.44 -4.80
CA PHE A 79 0.12 -17.69 -4.16
C PHE A 79 0.16 -19.07 -3.51
N LYS A 80 1.24 -19.81 -3.74
CA LYS A 80 1.45 -21.14 -3.13
C LYS A 80 1.71 -21.10 -1.62
N SER A 81 2.12 -19.95 -1.07
CA SER A 81 2.31 -19.78 0.38
C SER A 81 2.16 -18.32 0.85
N PRO A 82 1.89 -18.07 2.14
CA PRO A 82 1.87 -16.72 2.69
C PRO A 82 3.23 -16.01 2.55
N ARG A 83 4.34 -16.75 2.63
CA ARG A 83 5.69 -16.19 2.47
C ARG A 83 5.94 -15.73 1.03
N SER A 84 5.53 -16.52 0.03
CA SER A 84 5.67 -16.11 -1.38
C SER A 84 4.78 -14.90 -1.69
N ALA A 85 3.56 -14.86 -1.17
CA ALA A 85 2.68 -13.69 -1.25
C ALA A 85 3.35 -12.45 -0.64
N GLN A 86 3.96 -12.58 0.55
CA GLN A 86 4.60 -11.45 1.22
C GLN A 86 5.84 -10.93 0.46
N ARG A 87 6.64 -11.81 -0.15
CA ARG A 87 7.77 -11.43 -1.02
C ARG A 87 7.26 -10.70 -2.26
N PHE A 88 6.26 -11.27 -2.93
CA PHE A 88 5.61 -10.65 -4.09
C PHE A 88 5.07 -9.26 -3.75
N LEU A 89 4.27 -9.12 -2.69
CA LEU A 89 3.69 -7.84 -2.28
C LEU A 89 4.74 -6.79 -1.92
N SER A 90 5.88 -7.21 -1.38
CA SER A 90 6.96 -6.28 -1.00
C SER A 90 7.66 -5.71 -2.23
N LEU A 91 8.00 -6.59 -3.20
CA LEU A 91 8.62 -6.18 -4.46
C LEU A 91 7.64 -5.40 -5.34
N HIS A 92 6.43 -5.94 -5.52
CA HIS A 92 5.41 -5.32 -6.36
C HIS A 92 5.03 -3.92 -5.89
N ALA A 93 4.92 -3.68 -4.58
CA ALA A 93 4.64 -2.34 -4.06
C ALA A 93 5.77 -1.34 -4.38
N ALA A 94 7.03 -1.75 -4.28
CA ALA A 94 8.17 -0.89 -4.63
C ALA A 94 8.19 -0.56 -6.13
N THR A 95 8.06 -1.59 -6.98
CA THR A 95 8.02 -1.41 -8.45
C THR A 95 6.81 -0.57 -8.87
N TYR A 96 5.62 -0.86 -8.33
CA TYR A 96 4.40 -0.13 -8.69
C TYR A 96 4.51 1.35 -8.31
N ASN A 97 4.99 1.67 -7.11
CA ASN A 97 5.15 3.06 -6.69
C ASN A 97 6.20 3.82 -7.50
N LEU A 98 7.28 3.14 -7.91
CA LEU A 98 8.34 3.75 -8.71
C LEU A 98 7.89 4.08 -10.14
N PHE A 99 7.13 3.19 -10.77
CA PHE A 99 6.78 3.31 -12.19
C PHE A 99 5.37 3.88 -12.46
N THR A 100 4.48 3.91 -11.47
CA THR A 100 3.10 4.38 -11.67
C THR A 100 3.01 5.88 -11.47
N VAL A 101 3.30 6.62 -12.52
CA VAL A 101 3.09 8.07 -12.60
C VAL A 101 1.74 8.34 -13.29
N PRO A 102 0.81 9.10 -12.68
CA PRO A 102 -0.45 9.43 -13.32
C PRO A 102 -0.22 10.39 -14.51
N CYS A 103 -0.19 9.87 -15.74
CA CYS A 103 0.08 10.66 -16.94
C CYS A 103 -0.93 11.78 -17.21
N HIS A 104 -2.14 11.70 -16.65
CA HIS A 104 -3.17 12.74 -16.76
C HIS A 104 -2.99 13.91 -15.79
N LEU A 105 -2.06 13.81 -14.83
CA LEU A 105 -1.76 14.88 -13.87
C LEU A 105 -0.48 15.65 -14.21
N VAL A 106 0.23 15.26 -15.28
CA VAL A 106 1.54 15.82 -15.63
C VAL A 106 1.67 16.02 -17.14
N SER A 107 2.55 16.92 -17.56
CA SER A 107 2.86 17.08 -18.98
C SER A 107 3.55 15.84 -19.56
N ALA A 108 3.48 15.64 -20.87
CA ALA A 108 4.18 14.55 -21.54
C ALA A 108 5.71 14.60 -21.30
N ARG A 109 6.31 15.80 -21.24
CA ARG A 109 7.72 16.00 -20.94
C ARG A 109 8.05 15.55 -19.51
N THR A 110 7.27 15.99 -18.53
CA THR A 110 7.44 15.62 -17.12
C THR A 110 7.27 14.11 -16.92
N HIS A 111 6.29 13.50 -17.59
CA HIS A 111 6.09 12.06 -17.53
C HIS A 111 7.30 11.28 -18.06
N ARG A 112 7.90 11.72 -19.18
CA ARG A 112 9.13 11.11 -19.72
C ARG A 112 10.30 11.20 -18.74
N LEU A 113 10.46 12.36 -18.09
CA LEU A 113 11.49 12.57 -17.06
C LEU A 113 11.32 11.60 -15.89
N PHE A 114 10.13 11.55 -15.28
CA PHE A 114 9.87 10.62 -14.17
C PHE A 114 10.06 9.16 -14.56
N ARG A 115 9.74 8.79 -15.81
CA ARG A 115 10.03 7.45 -16.31
C ARG A 115 11.52 7.18 -16.44
N ALA A 116 12.30 8.13 -16.93
CA ALA A 116 13.75 7.99 -17.03
C ALA A 116 14.38 7.81 -15.65
N GLU A 117 14.01 8.66 -14.68
CA GLU A 117 14.45 8.56 -13.28
C GLU A 117 14.05 7.21 -12.65
N ALA A 118 12.83 6.75 -12.89
CA ALA A 118 12.38 5.44 -12.41
C ALA A 118 13.22 4.29 -12.98
N PHE A 119 13.60 4.34 -14.26
CA PHE A 119 14.46 3.33 -14.88
C PHE A 119 15.91 3.38 -14.39
N GLU A 120 16.45 4.58 -14.13
CA GLU A 120 17.76 4.72 -13.49
C GLU A 120 17.76 4.10 -12.10
N ALA A 121 16.80 4.49 -11.24
CA ALA A 121 16.68 3.93 -9.90
C ALA A 121 16.51 2.40 -9.91
N TRP A 122 15.78 1.86 -10.89
CA TRP A 122 15.64 0.42 -11.06
C TRP A 122 16.95 -0.26 -11.47
N ARG A 123 17.71 0.30 -12.43
CA ARG A 123 19.01 -0.25 -12.84
C ARG A 123 19.99 -0.29 -11.67
N THR A 124 20.09 0.80 -10.91
CA THR A 124 20.92 0.85 -9.70
C THR A 124 20.51 -0.22 -8.69
N ALA A 125 19.22 -0.35 -8.41
CA ALA A 125 18.72 -1.34 -7.45
C ALA A 125 18.90 -2.80 -7.93
N ALA A 126 18.81 -3.04 -9.24
CA ALA A 126 18.97 -4.36 -9.84
C ALA A 126 20.45 -4.75 -10.04
N GLY A 127 21.39 -3.83 -9.83
CA GLY A 127 22.82 -4.06 -10.10
C GLY A 127 23.12 -4.29 -11.58
N VAL A 128 22.24 -3.84 -12.48
CA VAL A 128 22.45 -3.93 -13.92
C VAL A 128 23.20 -2.66 -14.32
N ALA A 129 24.50 -2.80 -14.60
CA ALA A 129 25.32 -1.71 -15.12
C ALA A 129 24.71 -1.18 -16.43
N ALA A 130 24.85 0.13 -16.64
CA ALA A 130 24.37 0.81 -17.84
C ALA A 130 25.09 0.32 -19.10
#